data_AF-A0A4R0DHJ2-F1
#
_entry.id   AF-A0A4R0DHJ2-F1
#
_cell.length_a   1.000
_cell.length_b   1.000
_cell.length_c   1.000
_cell.angle_alpha   90.00
_cell.angle_beta   90.00
_cell.angle_gamma   90.00
#
_symmetry.space_group_name_H-M   'P 1'
#
loop_
_entity.id
_entity.type
_entity.pdbx_description
1 polymer ?
#
loop_
_entity_poly.entity_id
_entity_poly.type
_entity_poly.pdbx_seq_one_letter_code
_entity_poly.pdbx_strand_id
1 'polypeptide(L)' 'MSLETNKFDKRLVKEIIIILVIKFALLMLIKNIWFDSPTFPKNFDNQVAERIAGSPPPIKETR' A
#
# COMPACT_ATOMS: atom_id res chain seq x y z
N MET A 1 44.44 -24.67 -3.16
CA MET A 1 44.23 -23.91 -1.92
C MET A 1 42.75 -24.03 -1.59
N SER A 2 42.39 -24.84 -0.59
CA SER A 2 41.00 -25.22 -0.30
C SER A 2 40.25 -24.04 0.33
N LEU A 3 39.14 -23.63 -0.30
CA LEU A 3 38.32 -22.52 0.16
C LEU A 3 37.45 -22.96 1.34
N GLU A 4 38.04 -22.96 2.52
CA GLU A 4 37.36 -23.16 3.82
C GLU A 4 36.50 -21.92 4.22
N THR A 5 35.87 -21.22 3.26
CA THR A 5 35.00 -20.05 3.54
C THR A 5 33.57 -20.45 3.90
N ASN A 6 33.21 -21.71 3.62
CA ASN A 6 31.82 -22.19 3.57
C ASN A 6 31.05 -22.10 4.91
N LYS A 7 31.73 -22.05 6.06
CA LYS A 7 31.08 -21.94 7.38
C LYS A 7 30.77 -20.50 7.79
N PHE A 8 31.63 -19.54 7.46
CA PHE A 8 31.41 -18.12 7.76
C PHE A 8 30.36 -17.55 6.81
N ASP A 9 30.44 -17.89 5.53
CA ASP A 9 29.48 -17.44 4.51
C ASP A 9 28.05 -17.87 4.86
N LYS A 10 27.85 -19.11 5.34
CA LYS A 10 26.52 -19.60 5.74
C LYS A 10 25.93 -18.87 6.95
N ARG A 11 26.76 -18.49 7.93
CA ARG A 11 26.32 -17.72 9.10
C ARG A 11 25.93 -16.30 8.70
N LEU A 12 26.79 -15.65 7.91
CA LEU A 12 26.54 -14.30 7.39
C LEU A 12 25.28 -14.25 6.51
N VAL A 13 25.11 -15.21 5.61
CA VAL A 13 23.91 -15.32 4.78
C VAL A 13 22.65 -15.50 5.62
N LYS A 14 22.69 -16.36 6.65
CA LYS A 14 21.54 -16.54 7.56
C LYS A 14 21.20 -15.24 8.30
N GLU A 15 22.21 -14.50 8.75
CA GLU A 15 22.05 -13.25 9.47
C GLU A 15 21.48 -12.14 8.58
N ILE A 16 21.98 -12.03 7.33
CA ILE A 16 21.43 -11.13 6.31
C ILE A 16 19.98 -11.48 5.99
N ILE A 17 19.64 -12.76 5.84
CA ILE A 17 18.26 -13.19 5.58
C ILE A 17 17.34 -12.78 6.73
N ILE A 18 17.77 -12.96 7.99
CA ILE A 18 16.97 -12.54 9.16
C ILE A 18 16.73 -11.03 9.14
N ILE A 19 17.78 -10.23 8.90
CA ILE A 19 17.65 -8.76 8.80
C ILE A 19 16.70 -8.37 7.66
N LEU A 20 16.81 -9.05 6.51
CA LEU A 20 15.96 -8.82 5.35
C LEU A 20 14.48 -9.11 5.66
N VAL A 21 14.20 -10.23 6.33
CA VAL A 21 12.85 -10.61 6.74
C VAL A 21 12.25 -9.59 7.71
N ILE A 22 13.03 -9.14 8.71
CA ILE A 22 12.59 -8.10 9.65
C ILE A 22 12.26 -6.80 8.91
N LYS A 23 13.13 -6.38 7.99
CA LYS A 23 12.93 -5.16 7.21
C LYS A 23 11.67 -5.27 6.33
N PHE A 24 11.46 -6.42 5.71
CA PHE A 24 10.27 -6.68 4.90
C PHE A 24 8.98 -6.68 5.73
N ALA A 25 9.01 -7.30 6.92
CA ALA A 25 7.88 -7.29 7.85
C ALA A 25 7.54 -5.87 8.32
N LEU A 26 8.54 -5.04 8.63
CA LEU A 26 8.33 -3.62 8.96
C LEU A 26 7.67 -2.86 7.80
N LEU A 27 8.15 -3.06 6.57
CA LEU A 27 7.59 -2.41 5.38
C LEU A 27 6.13 -2.85 5.15
N MET A 28 5.82 -4.14 5.30
CA MET A 28 4.45 -4.63 5.22
C MET A 28 3.56 -4.04 6.32
N LEU A 29 4.06 -3.92 7.56
CA LEU A 29 3.30 -3.35 8.66
C LEU A 29 2.98 -1.87 8.41
N ILE A 30 3.97 -1.08 8.00
CA ILE A 30 3.77 0.34 7.65
C ILE A 30 2.77 0.46 6.50
N LYS A 31 2.95 -0.34 5.43
CA LYS A 31 2.02 -0.38 4.30
C LYS A 31 0.60 -0.70 4.78
N ASN A 32 0.45 -1.70 5.65
CA ASN A 32 -0.85 -2.10 6.15
C ASN A 32 -1.49 -0.99 6.97
N ILE A 33 -0.78 -0.38 7.92
CA ILE A 33 -1.32 0.74 8.74
C ILE A 33 -1.71 1.93 7.85
N TRP A 34 -0.88 2.27 6.86
CA TRP A 34 -1.16 3.37 5.94
C TRP A 34 -2.31 3.09 4.96
N PHE A 35 -2.60 1.81 4.69
CA PHE A 35 -3.66 1.42 3.74
C PHE A 35 -4.94 0.94 4.44
N ASP A 36 -4.88 0.55 5.72
CA ASP A 36 -6.04 0.21 6.57
C ASP A 36 -6.78 1.46 7.06
N SER A 37 -6.15 2.62 7.01
CA SER A 37 -6.87 3.89 7.07
C SER A 37 -7.24 4.26 5.64
N PRO A 38 -8.42 3.84 5.12
CA PRO A 38 -8.85 4.24 3.80
C PRO A 38 -8.96 5.76 3.80
N THR A 39 -7.96 6.42 3.22
CA THR A 39 -8.06 7.83 2.83
C THR A 39 -8.99 8.01 1.63
N PHE A 40 -9.59 6.92 1.14
CA PHE A 40 -10.76 6.94 0.28
C PHE A 40 -12.01 7.15 1.13
N PRO A 41 -12.58 8.38 1.17
CA PRO A 41 -13.86 8.59 1.81
C PRO A 41 -14.88 7.71 1.10
N LYS A 42 -15.70 7.02 1.88
CA LYS A 42 -16.75 6.07 1.43
C LYS A 42 -17.71 6.63 0.36
N ASN A 43 -17.67 7.94 0.13
CA ASN A 43 -18.52 8.70 -0.79
C ASN A 43 -17.72 9.55 -1.81
N PHE A 44 -16.46 9.20 -2.14
CA PHE A 44 -15.68 9.92 -3.16
C PHE A 44 -16.39 9.91 -4.52
N ASP A 45 -16.88 8.75 -4.94
CA ASP A 45 -17.53 8.59 -6.24
C ASP A 45 -18.81 9.43 -6.34
N ASN A 46 -19.59 9.54 -5.25
CA ASN A 46 -20.84 10.30 -5.26
C ASN A 46 -20.61 11.81 -5.36
N GLN A 47 -19.65 12.37 -4.61
CA GLN A 47 -19.36 13.81 -4.64
C GLN A 47 -18.59 14.22 -5.90
N VAL A 48 -17.79 13.32 -6.48
CA VAL A 48 -17.12 13.56 -7.76
C VAL A 48 -18.11 13.41 -8.91
N ALA A 49 -18.99 12.40 -8.88
CA ALA A 49 -20.06 12.26 -9.86
C ALA A 49 -21.00 13.47 -9.83
N GLU A 50 -21.38 13.98 -8.66
CA GLU A 50 -22.21 15.18 -8.55
C GLU A 50 -21.52 16.45 -9.10
N ARG A 51 -20.20 16.58 -8.88
CA ARG A 51 -19.40 17.69 -9.41
C ARG A 51 -19.06 17.58 -10.89
N ILE A 52 -18.88 16.36 -11.43
CA ILE A 52 -18.53 16.12 -12.84
C ILE A 52 -19.78 16.06 -13.72
N ALA A 53 -20.86 15.42 -13.25
CA ALA A 53 -22.10 15.34 -14.02
C ALA A 53 -22.82 16.69 -14.11
N GLY A 54 -22.48 17.63 -13.21
CA GLY A 54 -23.22 18.87 -13.04
C GLY A 54 -24.62 18.57 -12.52
N SER A 55 -25.16 19.43 -11.66
CA SER A 55 -26.58 19.37 -11.36
C SER A 55 -27.34 19.50 -12.69
N PRO A 56 -28.20 18.54 -13.10
CA PRO A 56 -29.07 18.77 -14.23
C PRO A 56 -29.89 20.02 -13.91
N PRO A 57 -29.92 21.03 -14.80
CA PRO A 57 -30.71 22.23 -14.55
C PRO A 57 -32.14 21.79 -14.23
N PRO A 58 -32.82 22.41 -13.25
CA PRO A 58 -34.19 22.08 -12.94
C PRO A 58 -35.03 22.41 -14.19
N ILE A 59 -35.33 21.39 -14.98
CA ILE A 59 -36.26 21.49 -16.12
C ILE A 59 -37.62 21.77 -15.47
N LYS A 60 -37.97 23.05 -15.36
CA LYS A 60 -39.32 23.50 -15.04
C LYS A 60 -40.19 23.23 -16.27
N GLU A 61 -40.68 22.00 -16.36
CA GLU A 61 -41.72 21.64 -17.31
C GLU A 61 -42.98 22.41 -16.90
N THR A 62 -43.24 23.51 -17.61
CA THR A 62 -44.44 24.34 -17.45
C THR A 62 -45.56 23.68 -18.23
N ARG A 63 -46.52 23.09 -17.53
CA ARG A 63 -47.79 22.65 -18.08
C ARG A 63 -48.92 23.47 -17.48
#